data_AF-A0A7E5X2G2-F1
#
_entry.id   AF-A0A7E5X2G2-F1
#
_cell.length_a   1.000
_cell.length_b   1.000
_cell.length_c   1.000
_cell.angle_alpha   90.00
_cell.angle_beta   90.00
_cell.angle_gamma   90.00
#
_symmetry.space_group_name_H-M   'P 1'
#
loop_
_entity.id
_entity.type
_entity.pdbx_description
1 polymer ?
#
loop_
_entity_poly.entity_id
_entity_poly.type
_entity_poly.pdbx_seq_one_letter_code
_entity_poly.pdbx_strand_id
1 'polypeptide(L)'
;MSRNKYFIVVSVVLSFAALLGAQSPAPVSRCFQFTWLGPRWNNESTFLNATCQDATQLSKSVPCFEPLVVSLDGTWPDVEYIWRNHAENASCILAANDVCAQHTYYFDGKVDNSTYLCTRAVNELGAALTSGCYEERKGSFVTRTCFCRSVPGGMPCNSAALANFNILLLLVTTIIWSVNTDLF
;
A
#
# COMPACT_ATOMS: atom_id res chain seq x y z
N MET A 1 -31.56 18.03 50.21
CA MET A 1 -30.11 18.23 49.90
C MET A 1 -29.42 17.05 49.18
N SER A 2 -29.95 15.82 49.24
CA SER A 2 -29.30 14.63 48.62
C SER A 2 -29.37 14.60 47.08
N ARG A 3 -30.52 14.95 46.49
CA ARG A 3 -30.77 14.90 45.02
C ARG A 3 -29.81 15.77 44.18
N ASN A 4 -29.31 16.88 44.76
CA ASN A 4 -28.42 17.80 44.07
C ASN A 4 -26.97 17.26 43.96
N LYS A 5 -26.55 16.42 44.91
CA LYS A 5 -25.22 15.79 44.91
C LYS A 5 -25.11 14.70 43.84
N TYR A 6 -26.17 13.91 43.65
CA TYR A 6 -26.23 12.90 42.59
C TYR A 6 -26.19 13.51 41.19
N PHE A 7 -26.89 14.62 40.96
CA PHE A 7 -26.87 15.33 39.67
C PHE A 7 -25.47 15.86 39.33
N ILE A 8 -24.76 16.45 40.29
CA ILE A 8 -23.39 16.95 40.07
C ILE A 8 -22.44 15.79 39.76
N VAL A 9 -22.52 14.69 40.51
CA VAL A 9 -21.66 13.51 40.29
C VAL A 9 -21.90 12.90 38.91
N VAL A 10 -23.15 12.75 38.49
CA VAL A 10 -23.51 12.20 37.17
C VAL A 10 -23.01 13.11 36.04
N SER A 11 -23.16 14.44 36.16
CA SER A 11 -22.68 15.40 35.17
C SER A 11 -21.14 15.41 35.05
N VAL A 12 -20.41 15.27 36.16
CA VAL A 12 -18.95 15.20 36.16
C VAL A 12 -18.48 13.90 35.50
N VAL A 13 -19.11 12.76 35.81
CA VAL A 13 -18.77 11.45 35.20
C VAL A 13 -19.06 11.44 33.70
N LEU A 14 -20.19 12.00 33.26
CA LEU A 14 -20.53 12.13 31.83
C LEU A 14 -19.55 13.03 31.08
N SER A 15 -19.13 14.14 31.69
CA SER A 15 -18.15 15.06 31.11
C SER A 15 -16.77 14.41 31.01
N PHE A 16 -16.38 13.62 32.01
CA PHE A 16 -15.12 12.88 32.01
C PHE A 16 -15.12 11.75 30.98
N ALA A 17 -16.23 11.04 30.79
CA ALA A 17 -16.37 10.03 29.75
C ALA A 17 -16.29 10.62 28.32
N ALA A 18 -16.87 11.80 28.11
CA ALA A 18 -16.76 12.51 26.83
C ALA A 18 -15.32 12.96 26.51
N LEU A 19 -14.55 13.35 27.54
CA LEU A 19 -13.13 13.73 27.40
C LEU A 19 -12.22 12.52 27.12
N LEU A 20 -12.57 11.33 27.62
CA LEU A 20 -11.84 10.08 27.36
C LEU A 20 -12.13 9.50 25.97
N GLY A 21 -13.33 9.72 25.42
CA GLY A 21 -13.73 9.24 24.08
C GLY A 21 -13.17 10.03 22.90
N ALA A 22 -12.61 11.22 23.13
CA ALA A 22 -12.20 12.16 22.08
C ALA A 22 -10.76 11.98 21.55
N GLN A 23 -10.03 10.95 21.99
CA GLN A 23 -8.59 10.80 21.71
C GLN A 23 -8.22 9.63 20.80
N SER A 24 -9.16 9.06 20.04
CA SER A 24 -8.76 8.18 18.94
C SER A 24 -8.31 9.05 17.77
N PRO A 25 -7.02 9.04 17.35
CA PRO A 25 -6.62 9.76 16.15
C PRO A 25 -7.48 9.29 14.99
N ALA A 26 -8.01 10.23 14.21
CA ALA A 26 -8.79 9.90 13.03
C ALA A 26 -7.97 8.94 12.14
N PRO A 27 -8.61 7.91 11.53
CA PRO A 27 -7.91 6.97 10.68
C PRO A 27 -7.18 7.74 9.56
N VAL A 28 -5.87 7.52 9.42
CA VAL A 28 -5.04 8.15 8.40
C VAL A 28 -4.85 7.22 7.20
N SER A 29 -4.76 7.79 6.00
CA SER A 29 -4.42 7.02 4.80
C SER A 29 -2.91 6.83 4.70
N ARG A 30 -2.47 5.62 4.31
CA ARG A 30 -1.04 5.27 4.20
C ARG A 30 -0.71 4.53 2.90
N CYS A 31 0.52 4.67 2.43
CA CYS A 31 1.11 3.86 1.34
C CYS A 31 2.21 3.00 1.93
N PHE A 32 2.41 1.79 1.42
CA PHE A 32 3.67 1.09 1.67
C PHE A 32 4.84 1.93 1.17
N GLN A 33 5.91 1.97 1.97
CA GLN A 33 7.16 2.65 1.68
C GLN A 33 8.31 1.74 2.10
N PHE A 34 8.87 1.03 1.13
CA PHE A 34 10.00 0.11 1.30
C PHE A 34 10.50 -0.34 -0.09
N THR A 35 11.67 -0.99 -0.13
CA THR A 35 12.19 -1.61 -1.37
C THR A 35 12.32 -3.10 -1.20
N TRP A 36 11.64 -3.88 -2.02
CA TRP A 36 11.85 -5.31 -2.12
C TRP A 36 13.01 -5.60 -3.08
N LEU A 37 14.04 -6.27 -2.58
CA LEU A 37 15.27 -6.58 -3.33
C LEU A 37 15.09 -7.67 -4.40
N GLY A 38 13.91 -8.26 -4.50
CA GLY A 38 13.58 -9.21 -5.54
C GLY A 38 14.04 -10.64 -5.28
N PRO A 39 13.82 -11.52 -6.27
CA PRO A 39 14.01 -12.96 -6.13
C PRO A 39 15.47 -13.41 -6.08
N ARG A 40 16.40 -12.54 -6.43
CA ARG A 40 17.84 -12.86 -6.53
C ARG A 40 18.59 -12.66 -5.22
N TRP A 41 17.90 -12.28 -4.14
CA TRP A 41 18.50 -12.20 -2.82
C TRP A 41 18.89 -13.61 -2.34
N ASN A 42 20.15 -13.81 -2.00
CA ASN A 42 20.65 -15.04 -1.35
C ASN A 42 21.51 -14.69 -0.12
N ASN A 43 21.67 -15.63 0.80
CA ASN A 43 22.41 -15.41 2.07
C ASN A 43 23.92 -15.17 1.87
N GLU A 44 24.43 -15.40 0.65
CA GLU A 44 25.81 -15.11 0.23
C GLU A 44 25.92 -13.78 -0.54
N SER A 45 24.79 -13.12 -0.79
CA SER A 45 24.76 -11.89 -1.58
C SER A 45 25.28 -10.73 -0.75
N THR A 46 25.90 -9.79 -1.44
CA THR A 46 26.40 -8.51 -0.91
C THR A 46 25.32 -7.62 -0.29
N PHE A 47 24.07 -8.10 -0.16
CA PHE A 47 22.92 -7.34 0.33
C PHE A 47 22.58 -7.58 1.81
N LEU A 48 23.31 -8.45 2.52
CA LEU A 48 23.29 -8.49 3.99
C LEU A 48 23.88 -7.16 4.51
N ASN A 49 23.02 -6.29 5.06
CA ASN A 49 23.31 -4.88 5.40
C ASN A 49 23.45 -3.92 4.21
N ALA A 50 22.87 -4.24 3.05
CA ALA A 50 22.79 -3.27 1.97
C ALA A 50 22.01 -2.02 2.41
N THR A 51 22.48 -0.89 1.92
CA THR A 51 21.74 0.37 1.91
C THR A 51 21.05 0.54 0.55
N CYS A 52 20.21 1.56 0.45
CA CYS A 52 19.71 1.95 -0.87
C CYS A 52 20.83 2.30 -1.86
N GLN A 53 22.01 2.74 -1.42
CA GLN A 53 23.14 2.99 -2.32
C GLN A 53 23.69 1.69 -2.92
N ASP A 54 23.68 0.60 -2.16
CA ASP A 54 24.15 -0.71 -2.63
C ASP A 54 23.12 -1.37 -3.57
N ALA A 55 21.84 -1.22 -3.26
CA ALA A 55 20.74 -1.71 -4.11
C ALA A 55 20.61 -0.93 -5.44
N THR A 56 20.88 0.37 -5.44
CA THR A 56 20.72 1.25 -6.62
C THR A 56 21.90 1.23 -7.59
N GLN A 57 23.04 0.62 -7.24
CA GLN A 57 24.14 0.38 -8.20
C GLN A 57 23.69 -0.47 -9.41
N LEU A 58 22.56 -1.18 -9.30
CA LEU A 58 21.99 -2.00 -10.37
C LEU A 58 21.18 -1.19 -11.41
N SER A 59 20.70 0.02 -11.06
CA SER A 59 19.93 0.87 -11.98
C SER A 59 19.71 2.27 -11.37
N LYS A 60 20.35 3.29 -11.96
CA LYS A 60 20.16 4.72 -11.58
C LYS A 60 18.71 5.22 -11.73
N SER A 61 17.84 4.44 -12.37
CA SER A 61 16.45 4.80 -12.65
C SER A 61 15.44 4.16 -11.69
N VAL A 62 15.89 3.28 -10.78
CA VAL A 62 14.99 2.64 -9.81
C VAL A 62 15.03 3.45 -8.49
N PRO A 63 13.90 4.04 -8.06
CA PRO A 63 13.81 4.66 -6.75
C PRO A 63 14.03 3.61 -5.66
N CYS A 64 14.69 3.97 -4.57
CA CYS A 64 14.89 3.11 -3.42
C CYS A 64 14.50 3.84 -2.13
N PHE A 65 13.75 3.14 -1.29
CA PHE A 65 13.35 3.56 0.05
C PHE A 65 13.69 2.46 1.06
N GLU A 66 14.18 2.89 2.22
CA GLU A 66 14.32 2.02 3.38
C GLU A 66 12.97 1.84 4.09
N PRO A 67 12.69 0.69 4.72
CA PRO A 67 13.58 -0.46 4.86
C PRO A 67 13.71 -1.29 3.57
N LEU A 68 14.81 -2.05 3.47
CA LEU A 68 14.95 -3.09 2.45
C LEU A 68 14.24 -4.36 2.93
N VAL A 69 13.39 -4.92 2.07
CA VAL A 69 12.59 -6.12 2.32
C VAL A 69 13.10 -7.25 1.44
N VAL A 70 13.16 -8.46 1.99
CA VAL A 70 13.63 -9.65 1.31
C VAL A 70 12.63 -10.77 1.45
N SER A 71 12.56 -11.64 0.45
CA SER A 71 11.81 -12.89 0.49
C SER A 71 12.79 -14.04 0.22
N LEU A 72 12.84 -15.01 1.14
CA LEU A 72 13.82 -16.11 1.09
C LEU A 72 13.57 -17.08 -0.07
N ASP A 73 12.32 -17.16 -0.52
CA ASP A 73 11.86 -18.02 -1.62
C ASP A 73 11.76 -17.27 -2.96
N GLY A 74 12.12 -15.98 -2.97
CA GLY A 74 12.03 -15.08 -4.11
C GLY A 74 10.60 -14.75 -4.56
N THR A 75 9.59 -15.06 -3.74
CA THR A 75 8.21 -14.62 -4.02
C THR A 75 8.03 -13.15 -3.66
N TRP A 76 6.89 -12.55 -4.05
CA TRP A 76 6.55 -11.20 -3.61
C TRP A 76 6.52 -11.10 -2.08
N PRO A 77 6.88 -9.94 -1.49
CA PRO A 77 6.87 -9.79 -0.04
C PRO A 77 5.45 -9.93 0.51
N ASP A 78 5.34 -10.57 1.68
CA ASP A 78 4.08 -10.70 2.43
C ASP A 78 3.68 -9.32 3.00
N VAL A 79 2.88 -8.58 2.23
CA VAL A 79 2.44 -7.23 2.57
C VAL A 79 1.46 -7.21 3.74
N GLU A 80 0.70 -8.29 3.94
CA GLU A 80 -0.16 -8.49 5.12
C GLU A 80 0.69 -8.58 6.39
N TYR A 81 1.78 -9.36 6.36
CA TYR A 81 2.74 -9.46 7.45
C TYR A 81 3.42 -8.11 7.71
N ILE A 82 3.87 -7.42 6.66
CA ILE A 82 4.51 -6.10 6.79
C ILE A 82 3.54 -5.10 7.40
N TRP A 83 2.29 -5.07 6.96
CA TRP A 83 1.29 -4.17 7.53
C TRP A 83 1.00 -4.49 8.99
N ARG A 84 0.86 -5.77 9.36
CA ARG A 84 0.55 -6.17 10.73
C ARG A 84 1.69 -5.92 11.71
N ASN A 85 2.95 -6.03 11.27
CA ASN A 85 4.12 -6.03 12.18
C ASN A 85 5.03 -4.81 12.00
N HIS A 86 4.98 -4.15 10.86
CA HIS A 86 5.92 -3.10 10.46
C HIS A 86 5.24 -1.90 9.80
N ALA A 87 3.93 -1.70 9.99
CA ALA A 87 3.19 -0.58 9.39
C ALA A 87 3.92 0.75 9.57
N GLU A 88 4.34 1.11 10.78
CA GLU A 88 4.96 2.42 11.02
C GLU A 88 6.28 2.63 10.29
N ASN A 89 7.10 1.57 10.17
CA ASN A 89 8.43 1.64 9.57
C ASN A 89 8.40 1.44 8.05
N ALA A 90 7.44 0.68 7.53
CA ALA A 90 7.35 0.30 6.12
C ALA A 90 6.20 1.01 5.39
N SER A 91 5.72 2.14 5.92
CA SER A 91 4.68 2.95 5.28
C SER A 91 4.79 4.42 5.62
N CYS A 92 4.28 5.26 4.72
CA CYS A 92 4.19 6.70 4.88
C CYS A 92 2.71 7.14 4.95
N ILE A 93 2.45 8.25 5.64
CA ILE A 93 1.14 8.90 5.66
C ILE A 93 0.97 9.68 4.35
N LEU A 94 -0.17 9.53 3.67
CA LEU A 94 -0.45 10.32 2.45
C LEU A 94 -0.76 11.77 2.81
N ALA A 95 -0.03 12.72 2.24
CA ALA A 95 -0.50 14.10 2.16
C ALA A 95 -1.64 14.24 1.12
N ALA A 96 -2.33 15.38 1.14
CA ALA A 96 -3.52 15.61 0.30
C ALA A 96 -3.30 15.37 -1.21
N ASN A 97 -2.09 15.64 -1.70
CA ASN A 97 -1.70 15.55 -3.11
C ASN A 97 -0.74 14.39 -3.40
N ASP A 98 -0.61 13.46 -2.46
CA ASP A 98 0.23 12.29 -2.63
C ASP A 98 -0.63 11.08 -3.02
N VAL A 99 0.01 10.14 -3.70
CA VAL A 99 -0.58 8.91 -4.23
C VAL A 99 0.36 7.75 -3.91
N CYS A 100 -0.18 6.55 -3.79
CA CYS A 100 0.63 5.36 -3.61
C CYS A 100 1.15 4.90 -4.96
N ALA A 101 2.42 4.55 -5.00
CA ALA A 101 3.04 3.95 -6.17
C ALA A 101 3.70 2.62 -5.81
N GLN A 102 3.65 1.71 -6.77
CA GLN A 102 4.52 0.55 -6.84
C GLN A 102 5.33 0.65 -8.13
N HIS A 103 6.64 0.72 -8.00
CA HIS A 103 7.57 0.82 -9.11
C HIS A 103 8.35 -0.49 -9.23
N THR A 104 8.09 -1.26 -10.27
CA THR A 104 8.68 -2.58 -10.48
C THR A 104 9.64 -2.56 -11.65
N TYR A 105 10.85 -3.06 -11.41
CA TYR A 105 11.87 -3.23 -12.42
C TYR A 105 11.87 -4.67 -12.92
N TYR A 106 11.96 -4.84 -14.23
CA TYR A 106 12.04 -6.13 -14.88
C TYR A 106 13.26 -6.18 -15.79
N PHE A 107 13.91 -7.34 -15.81
CA PHE A 107 14.98 -7.68 -16.73
C PHE A 107 14.64 -9.00 -17.44
N ASP A 108 14.68 -8.99 -18.78
CA ASP A 108 14.32 -10.15 -19.62
C ASP A 108 12.95 -10.76 -19.24
N GLY A 109 11.98 -9.89 -18.96
CA GLY A 109 10.61 -10.28 -18.62
C GLY A 109 10.42 -10.83 -17.20
N LYS A 110 11.46 -10.90 -16.39
CA LYS A 110 11.40 -11.32 -14.98
C LYS A 110 11.49 -10.13 -14.07
N VAL A 111 10.76 -10.17 -12.95
CA VAL A 111 10.86 -9.14 -11.92
C VAL A 111 12.25 -9.21 -11.29
N ASP A 112 12.93 -8.08 -11.24
CA ASP A 112 14.25 -7.95 -10.64
C ASP A 112 14.16 -7.29 -9.26
N ASN A 113 13.36 -6.23 -9.10
CA ASN A 113 13.05 -5.62 -7.80
C ASN A 113 11.73 -4.82 -7.85
N SER A 114 11.27 -4.35 -6.69
CA SER A 114 10.12 -3.44 -6.64
C SER A 114 10.18 -2.50 -5.45
N THR A 115 9.85 -1.23 -5.69
CA THR A 115 9.84 -0.17 -4.68
C THR A 115 8.42 0.35 -4.49
N TYR A 116 8.02 0.42 -3.24
CA TYR A 116 6.73 0.93 -2.79
C TYR A 116 6.99 2.31 -2.21
N LEU A 117 6.17 3.31 -2.56
CA LEU A 117 6.39 4.68 -2.11
C LEU A 117 5.12 5.53 -2.08
N CYS A 118 5.09 6.52 -1.18
CA CYS A 118 4.30 7.72 -1.38
C CYS A 118 5.00 8.61 -2.40
N THR A 119 4.27 9.10 -3.39
CA THR A 119 4.80 10.01 -4.39
C THR A 119 3.74 11.00 -4.84
N ARG A 120 4.14 11.99 -5.63
CA ARG A 120 3.21 12.88 -6.33
C ARG A 120 3.18 12.51 -7.81
N ALA A 121 2.02 12.10 -8.27
CA ALA A 121 1.75 11.92 -9.69
C ALA A 121 0.42 12.60 -10.01
N VAL A 122 0.41 13.42 -11.06
CA VAL A 122 -0.74 14.22 -11.46
C VAL A 122 -1.09 13.96 -12.92
N ASN A 123 -2.36 14.13 -13.26
CA ASN A 123 -2.82 14.15 -14.65
C ASN A 123 -2.54 15.52 -15.31
N GLU A 124 -2.93 15.65 -16.58
CA GLU A 124 -2.78 16.88 -17.36
C GLU A 124 -3.49 18.10 -16.75
N LEU A 125 -4.49 17.88 -15.89
CA LEU A 125 -5.23 18.92 -15.17
C LEU A 125 -4.58 19.28 -13.82
N GLY A 126 -3.44 18.66 -13.47
CA GLY A 126 -2.76 18.85 -12.18
C GLY A 126 -3.41 18.14 -11.00
N ALA A 127 -4.43 17.31 -11.24
CA ALA A 127 -5.09 16.52 -10.20
C ALA A 127 -4.30 15.23 -9.92
N ALA A 128 -4.20 14.85 -8.65
CA ALA A 128 -3.53 13.61 -8.23
C ALA A 128 -4.15 12.38 -8.90
N LEU A 129 -3.31 11.50 -9.45
CA LEU A 129 -3.76 10.24 -10.05
C LEU A 129 -4.47 9.36 -9.00
N THR A 130 -5.57 8.73 -9.39
CA THR A 130 -6.33 7.85 -8.50
C THR A 130 -6.08 6.37 -8.76
N SER A 131 -5.70 6.02 -10.00
CA SER A 131 -5.38 4.65 -10.42
C SER A 131 -4.65 4.66 -11.77
N GLY A 132 -4.00 3.54 -12.11
CA GLY A 132 -3.43 3.30 -13.45
C GLY A 132 -1.98 2.81 -13.39
N CYS A 133 -1.50 2.24 -14.48
CA CYS A 133 -0.10 1.78 -14.59
C CYS A 133 0.54 2.34 -15.85
N TYR A 134 1.81 2.72 -15.74
CA TYR A 134 2.63 3.22 -16.83
C TYR A 134 3.84 2.31 -16.98
N GLU A 135 4.13 1.90 -18.21
CA GLU A 135 5.26 1.03 -18.53
C GLU A 135 6.20 1.76 -19.49
N GLU A 136 7.49 1.73 -19.17
CA GLU A 136 8.57 2.18 -20.04
C GLU A 136 9.47 0.98 -20.37
N ARG A 137 9.82 0.82 -21.64
CA ARG A 137 10.70 -0.26 -22.12
C ARG A 137 11.94 0.31 -22.78
N LYS A 138 13.12 -0.17 -22.36
CA LYS A 138 14.43 0.16 -22.92
C LYS A 138 15.22 -1.13 -23.14
N GLY A 139 15.10 -1.70 -24.35
CA GLY A 139 15.69 -3.00 -24.67
C GLY A 139 15.06 -4.13 -23.83
N SER A 140 15.91 -4.91 -23.15
CA SER A 140 15.50 -5.97 -22.21
C SER A 140 14.96 -5.45 -20.88
N PHE A 141 15.14 -4.17 -20.58
CA PHE A 141 14.70 -3.56 -19.34
C PHE A 141 13.28 -3.01 -19.48
N VAL A 142 12.44 -3.29 -18.50
CA VAL A 142 11.08 -2.75 -18.41
C VAL A 142 10.87 -2.20 -17.01
N THR A 143 10.31 -1.01 -16.94
CA THR A 143 9.93 -0.37 -15.70
C THR A 143 8.44 -0.15 -15.70
N ARG A 144 7.73 -0.66 -14.69
CA ARG A 144 6.29 -0.46 -14.53
C ARG A 144 6.00 0.28 -13.24
N THR A 145 5.29 1.40 -13.33
CA THR A 145 4.80 2.14 -12.16
C THR A 145 3.29 2.09 -12.13
N CYS A 146 2.73 1.50 -11.09
CA CYS A 146 1.28 1.49 -10.84
C CYS A 146 0.95 2.45 -9.71
N PHE A 147 -0.14 3.21 -9.87
CA PHE A 147 -0.63 4.20 -8.94
C PHE A 147 -1.97 3.78 -8.38
N CYS A 148 -2.24 4.16 -7.14
CA CYS A 148 -3.55 4.01 -6.51
C CYS A 148 -3.71 4.99 -5.34
N ARG A 149 -4.94 5.16 -4.85
CA ARG A 149 -5.22 6.00 -3.67
C ARG A 149 -5.77 5.15 -2.52
N SER A 150 -5.01 5.07 -1.43
CA SER A 150 -5.39 4.30 -0.24
C SER A 150 -6.57 4.93 0.52
N VAL A 151 -7.38 4.08 1.14
CA VAL A 151 -8.46 4.48 2.05
C VAL A 151 -7.94 4.70 3.47
N PRO A 152 -8.45 5.71 4.21
CA PRO A 152 -8.02 5.97 5.58
C PRO A 152 -8.27 4.78 6.52
N GLY A 153 -7.26 4.41 7.30
CA GLY A 153 -7.32 3.28 8.24
C GLY A 153 -7.29 1.88 7.59
N GLY A 154 -7.30 1.81 6.25
CA GLY A 154 -7.16 0.56 5.51
C GLY A 154 -5.71 0.19 5.24
N MET A 155 -5.50 -1.05 4.81
CA MET A 155 -4.21 -1.48 4.27
C MET A 155 -3.87 -0.67 3.01
N PRO A 156 -2.60 -0.26 2.82
CA PRO A 156 -2.18 0.43 1.61
C PRO A 156 -2.56 -0.27 0.31
N CYS A 157 -3.08 0.49 -0.66
CA CYS A 157 -3.53 -0.05 -1.94
C CYS A 157 -2.39 -0.43 -2.89
N ASN A 158 -1.17 0.07 -2.65
CA ASN A 158 0.01 -0.34 -3.43
C ASN A 158 0.52 -1.71 -2.97
N SER A 159 -0.35 -2.57 -2.43
CA SER A 159 -0.09 -3.98 -2.24
C SER A 159 -0.01 -4.64 -3.61
N ALA A 160 1.15 -5.19 -3.92
CA ALA A 160 1.43 -5.87 -5.19
C ALA A 160 0.78 -7.25 -5.25
N ALA A 161 -0.45 -7.40 -4.81
CA ALA A 161 -1.27 -8.45 -5.39
C ALA A 161 -1.70 -7.88 -6.74
N LEU A 162 -1.08 -8.38 -7.83
CA LEU A 162 -1.81 -8.45 -9.08
C LEU A 162 -3.07 -9.24 -8.78
N ALA A 163 -4.12 -8.53 -8.35
CA ALA A 163 -5.45 -9.07 -8.30
C ALA A 163 -5.76 -9.35 -9.76
N ASN A 164 -5.48 -10.58 -10.19
CA ASN A 164 -6.13 -11.20 -11.32
C ASN A 164 -7.61 -11.27 -10.93
N PHE A 165 -8.30 -10.13 -10.99
CA PHE A 165 -9.73 -10.10 -11.00
C PHE A 165 -10.10 -10.89 -12.25
N ASN A 166 -10.50 -12.14 -12.06
CA ASN A 166 -11.14 -12.94 -13.09
C ASN A 166 -12.45 -12.23 -13.42
N ILE A 167 -12.41 -11.25 -14.32
CA ILE A 167 -13.58 -10.51 -14.83
C ILE A 167 -14.62 -11.51 -15.37
N LEU A 168 -14.16 -12.68 -15.86
CA LEU A 168 -15.01 -13.78 -16.28
C LEU A 168 -15.96 -14.27 -15.17
N LEU A 169 -15.52 -14.29 -13.90
CA LEU A 169 -16.36 -14.74 -12.78
C LEU A 169 -17.48 -13.74 -12.45
N LEU A 170 -17.21 -12.43 -12.61
CA LEU A 170 -18.19 -11.37 -12.38
C LEU A 170 -19.25 -11.29 -13.49
N LEU A 171 -18.90 -11.64 -14.72
CA LEU A 171 -19.85 -11.71 -15.83
C LEU A 171 -20.76 -12.95 -15.74
N VAL A 172 -20.24 -14.07 -15.26
CA VAL A 172 -21.04 -15.30 -15.11
C VAL A 172 -22.10 -15.17 -14.02
N THR A 173 -21.80 -14.49 -12.90
CA THR A 173 -22.78 -14.30 -11.83
C THR A 173 -23.90 -13.33 -12.20
N THR A 174 -23.62 -12.29 -13.00
CA THR A 174 -24.66 -11.38 -13.49
C THR A 174 -25.56 -12.03 -14.53
N ILE A 175 -25.02 -12.86 -15.43
CA ILE A 175 -25.82 -13.63 -16.41
C ILE A 175 -26.70 -14.66 -15.68
N ILE A 176 -26.18 -15.38 -14.69
CA ILE A 176 -26.98 -16.34 -13.91
C ILE A 176 -28.09 -15.62 -13.13
N TRP A 177 -27.83 -14.42 -12.60
CA TRP A 177 -28.84 -13.61 -11.94
C TRP A 177 -29.93 -13.14 -12.91
N SER A 178 -29.58 -12.65 -14.10
CA SER A 178 -30.56 -12.18 -15.09
C SER A 178 -31.44 -13.31 -15.61
N VAL A 179 -30.88 -14.52 -15.81
CA VAL A 179 -31.65 -15.68 -16.29
C VAL A 179 -32.61 -16.21 -15.21
N ASN A 180 -32.28 -16.09 -13.93
CA ASN A 180 -33.17 -16.52 -12.84
C ASN A 180 -34.30 -15.51 -12.53
N THR A 181 -34.13 -14.23 -12.84
CA THR A 181 -35.21 -13.23 -12.70
C THR A 181 -36.29 -13.34 -13.78
N ASP A 182 -36.04 -14.08 -14.86
CA ASP A 182 -37.02 -14.35 -15.93
C ASP A 182 -37.85 -15.63 -15.67
N LEU A 183 -37.63 -16.32 -14.53
CA LEU A 183 -38.30 -17.57 -14.13
C LEU A 183 -39.26 -17.40 -12.94
N PHE A 184 -39.60 -16.16 -12.57
CA PHE A 184 -40.66 -15.83 -11.59
C PHE A 184 -41.62 -14.79 -12.13
#